data_AF-A0AA36C410-F1
#
_entry.id   AF-A0AA36C410-F1
#
_cell.length_a   1.000
_cell.length_b   1.000
_cell.length_c   1.000
_cell.angle_alpha   90.00
_cell.angle_beta   90.00
_cell.angle_gamma   90.00
#
_symmetry.space_group_name_H-M   'P 1'
#
loop_
_entity.id
_entity.type
_entity.pdbx_description
1 polymer ?
#
loop_
_entity_poly.entity_id
_entity_poly.type
_entity_poly.pdbx_seq_one_letter_code
_entity_poly.pdbx_strand_id
1 'polypeptide(L)'
;MGNVNLDNQNRELLWHTFRDLIVLAWPIYRLAENRWLKWSQKTATSESVDVCPICGEVFVAPVEVELCGHAFCYWCIAAGPSRNSCPICASTPCTLRPARGNRIFPRE
;
A
#
# COMPACT_ATOMS: atom_id res chain seq x y z
N MET A 1 11.07 -60.19 6.69
CA MET A 1 10.10 -59.10 6.47
C MET A 1 10.65 -57.83 7.09
N GLY A 2 10.81 -56.76 6.30
CA GLY A 2 11.45 -55.52 6.75
C GLY A 2 10.60 -54.81 7.82
N ASN A 3 11.26 -54.37 8.89
CA ASN A 3 10.62 -53.66 10.00
C ASN A 3 10.30 -52.22 9.54
N VAL A 4 9.04 -51.96 9.20
CA VAL A 4 8.58 -50.65 8.75
C VAL A 4 8.58 -49.67 9.92
N ASN A 5 9.49 -48.69 9.89
CA ASN A 5 9.63 -47.67 10.94
C ASN A 5 8.54 -46.61 10.78
N LEU A 6 7.38 -46.89 11.37
CA LEU A 6 6.19 -46.04 11.37
C LEU A 6 6.47 -44.66 11.99
N ASP A 7 7.34 -44.57 13.00
CA ASP A 7 7.66 -43.29 13.65
C ASP A 7 8.38 -42.31 12.72
N ASN A 8 9.32 -42.82 11.91
CA ASN A 8 10.06 -41.97 10.96
C ASN A 8 9.16 -41.53 9.80
N GLN A 9 8.27 -42.41 9.32
CA GLN A 9 7.29 -42.06 8.28
C GLN A 9 6.26 -41.04 8.79
N ASN A 10 5.75 -41.21 10.02
CA ASN A 10 4.76 -40.33 10.60
C ASN A 10 5.28 -38.89 10.80
N ARG A 11 6.58 -38.74 11.15
CA ARG A 11 7.20 -37.41 11.30
C ARG A 11 7.37 -36.67 9.97
N GLU A 12 7.69 -37.40 8.90
CA GLU A 12 7.86 -36.85 7.56
C GLU A 12 6.51 -36.41 6.96
N LEU A 13 5.46 -37.22 7.16
CA LEU A 13 4.08 -36.91 6.76
C LEU A 13 3.55 -35.64 7.44
N LEU A 14 3.86 -35.45 8.73
CA LEU A 14 3.50 -34.23 9.46
C LEU A 14 4.19 -32.99 8.88
N TRP A 15 5.45 -33.10 8.47
CA TRP A 15 6.19 -31.94 7.95
C TRP A 15 5.68 -31.50 6.57
N HIS A 16 5.35 -32.45 5.70
CA HIS A 16 4.80 -32.14 4.38
C HIS A 16 3.40 -31.55 4.46
N THR A 17 2.52 -32.14 5.28
CA THR A 17 1.16 -31.62 5.47
C THR A 17 1.15 -30.24 6.13
N PHE A 18 2.06 -29.98 7.06
CA PHE A 18 2.25 -28.66 7.66
C PHE A 18 2.72 -27.61 6.65
N ARG A 19 3.71 -27.95 5.82
CA ARG A 19 4.19 -27.07 4.75
C ARG A 19 3.06 -26.72 3.78
N ASP A 20 2.28 -27.70 3.36
CA ASP A 20 1.16 -27.49 2.44
C ASP A 20 0.07 -26.62 3.08
N LEU A 21 -0.17 -26.74 4.38
CA LEU A 21 -1.10 -25.89 5.12
C LEU A 21 -0.62 -24.42 5.19
N ILE A 22 0.68 -24.18 5.37
CA ILE A 22 1.25 -22.83 5.32
C ILE A 22 1.11 -22.22 3.93
N VAL A 23 1.41 -22.98 2.88
CA VAL A 23 1.29 -22.51 1.49
C VAL A 23 -0.17 -22.20 1.16
N LEU A 24 -1.11 -22.99 1.65
CA LEU A 24 -2.55 -22.78 1.47
C LEU A 24 -3.08 -21.60 2.32
N ALA A 25 -2.46 -21.30 3.45
CA ALA A 25 -2.77 -20.13 4.27
C ALA A 25 -2.26 -18.81 3.67
N TRP A 26 -1.23 -18.84 2.80
CA TRP A 26 -0.66 -17.65 2.17
C TRP A 26 -1.65 -16.79 1.35
N PRO A 27 -2.46 -17.34 0.42
CA PRO A 27 -3.46 -16.55 -0.29
C PRO A 27 -4.56 -16.01 0.63
N ILE A 28 -4.89 -16.73 1.71
CA ILE A 28 -5.86 -16.31 2.72
C ILE A 28 -5.30 -15.13 3.52
N TYR A 29 -4.03 -15.19 3.91
CA TYR A 29 -3.32 -14.11 4.59
C TYR A 29 -3.30 -12.84 3.72
N ARG A 30 -3.00 -12.97 2.42
CA ARG A 30 -3.03 -11.83 1.47
C ARG A 30 -4.43 -11.25 1.27
N LEU A 31 -5.46 -12.08 1.25
CA LEU A 31 -6.84 -11.61 1.15
C LEU A 31 -7.31 -10.92 2.44
N ALA A 32 -6.84 -11.39 3.60
CA ALA A 32 -7.10 -10.79 4.89
C ALA A 32 -6.36 -9.46 5.08
N GLU A 33 -5.11 -9.33 4.59
CA GLU A 33 -4.32 -8.10 4.62
C GLU A 33 -5.09 -6.91 4.00
N ASN A 34 -5.69 -7.11 2.83
CA ASN A 34 -6.46 -6.07 2.14
C ASN A 34 -7.76 -5.68 2.85
N ARG A 35 -8.32 -6.57 3.69
CA ARG A 35 -9.51 -6.27 4.50
C ARG A 35 -9.13 -5.66 5.84
N TRP A 36 -8.02 -6.09 6.44
CA TRP A 36 -7.56 -5.60 7.74
C TRP A 36 -6.99 -4.19 7.65
N LEU A 37 -6.21 -3.88 6.59
CA LEU A 37 -5.77 -2.52 6.30
C LEU A 37 -6.95 -1.57 6.08
N LYS A 38 -7.99 -2.01 5.35
CA LYS A 38 -9.23 -1.23 5.15
C LYS A 38 -10.07 -1.09 6.41
N TRP A 39 -10.00 -2.05 7.33
CA TRP A 39 -10.73 -1.98 8.60
C TRP A 39 -10.00 -1.10 9.63
N SER A 40 -8.66 -1.08 9.61
CA SER A 40 -7.83 -0.22 10.46
C SER A 40 -7.93 1.26 10.11
N GLN A 41 -8.24 1.61 8.85
CA GLN A 41 -8.39 3.00 8.44
C GLN A 41 -9.75 3.62 8.81
N LYS A 42 -10.73 2.84 9.29
CA LYS A 42 -12.03 3.38 9.70
C LYS A 42 -12.03 4.13 11.05
N THR A 43 -10.90 4.18 11.76
CA THR A 43 -10.79 4.76 13.11
C THR A 43 -9.86 5.99 13.18
N ALA A 44 -9.79 6.79 12.12
CA ALA A 44 -9.21 8.15 12.15
C ALA A 44 -10.26 9.10 11.56
N THR A 45 -11.25 9.51 12.36
CA THR A 45 -11.27 10.78 13.12
C THR A 45 -11.39 12.00 12.21
N SER A 46 -12.49 12.71 12.41
CA SER A 46 -12.92 13.96 11.80
C SER A 46 -12.03 15.15 12.15
N GLU A 47 -10.81 15.17 11.63
CA GLU A 47 -10.00 16.36 11.41
C GLU A 47 -9.56 16.27 9.96
N SER A 48 -9.58 17.37 9.20
CA SER A 48 -9.37 17.37 7.74
C SER A 48 -8.10 16.63 7.33
N VAL A 49 -8.24 15.33 7.05
CA VAL A 49 -7.14 14.49 6.62
C VAL A 49 -6.84 14.87 5.19
N ASP A 50 -5.61 15.28 4.93
CA ASP A 50 -5.13 15.55 3.59
C ASP A 50 -5.13 14.22 2.81
N VAL A 51 -6.02 14.14 1.83
CA VAL A 51 -6.22 12.95 0.98
C VAL A 51 -5.63 13.22 -0.40
N CYS A 52 -4.94 12.23 -0.96
CA CYS A 52 -4.45 12.32 -2.32
C CYS A 52 -5.61 12.23 -3.33
N PRO A 53 -5.74 13.18 -4.26
CA PRO A 53 -6.84 13.22 -5.24
C PRO A 53 -6.77 12.12 -6.31
N ILE A 54 -5.65 11.37 -6.39
CA ILE A 54 -5.48 10.26 -7.34
C ILE A 54 -5.95 8.94 -6.72
N CYS A 55 -5.55 8.64 -5.48
CA CYS A 55 -5.87 7.37 -4.83
C CYS A 55 -7.00 7.46 -3.79
N GLY A 56 -7.38 8.66 -3.34
CA GLY A 56 -8.43 8.83 -2.33
C GLY A 56 -8.02 8.39 -0.92
N GLU A 57 -6.72 8.17 -0.69
CA GLU A 57 -6.14 7.73 0.58
C GLU A 57 -5.23 8.83 1.17
N VAL A 58 -4.86 8.71 2.45
CA VAL A 58 -3.93 9.63 3.12
C VAL A 58 -2.60 9.69 2.37
N PHE A 59 -1.99 10.88 2.29
CA PHE A 59 -0.72 11.06 1.57
C PHE A 59 0.40 10.13 2.09
N VAL A 60 0.93 9.29 1.20
CA VAL A 60 2.12 8.47 1.44
C VAL A 60 3.28 9.08 0.68
N ALA A 61 4.27 9.60 1.40
CA ALA A 61 5.38 10.37 0.85
C ALA A 61 4.89 11.51 -0.07
N PRO A 62 4.29 12.58 0.51
CA PRO A 62 3.73 13.68 -0.27
C PRO A 62 4.82 14.38 -1.10
N VAL A 63 4.49 14.59 -2.38
CA VAL A 63 5.26 15.40 -3.32
C VAL A 63 4.38 16.52 -3.84
N GLU A 64 4.95 17.72 -3.91
CA GLU A 64 4.29 18.93 -4.37
C GLU A 64 4.79 19.28 -5.78
N VAL A 65 3.90 19.77 -6.63
CA VAL A 65 4.28 20.35 -7.92
C VAL A 65 4.70 21.80 -7.72
N GLU A 66 5.92 22.17 -8.10
CA GLU A 66 6.46 23.51 -7.77
C GLU A 66 5.69 24.68 -8.38
N LEU A 67 5.07 24.49 -9.55
CA LEU A 67 4.34 25.55 -10.26
C LEU A 67 2.92 25.79 -9.73
N CYS A 68 2.26 24.77 -9.19
CA CYS A 68 0.84 24.87 -8.81
C CYS A 68 0.56 24.49 -7.35
N GLY A 69 1.56 24.04 -6.60
CA GLY A 69 1.44 23.72 -5.18
C GLY A 69 0.60 22.48 -4.87
N HIS A 70 0.08 21.79 -5.88
CA HIS A 70 -0.74 20.59 -5.65
C HIS A 70 0.12 19.43 -5.16
N ALA A 71 -0.33 18.79 -4.07
CA ALA A 71 0.31 17.64 -3.47
C ALA A 71 -0.29 16.31 -3.95
N PHE A 72 0.56 15.31 -4.15
CA PHE A 72 0.22 13.95 -4.56
C PHE A 72 1.09 12.95 -3.81
N CYS A 73 0.69 11.68 -3.77
CA CYS A 73 1.59 10.61 -3.34
C CYS A 73 2.68 10.42 -4.41
N TYR A 74 3.93 10.18 -3.99
CA TYR A 74 5.07 9.94 -4.89
C TYR A 74 4.75 8.89 -5.97
N TRP A 75 4.16 7.76 -5.57
CA TRP A 75 3.80 6.68 -6.49
C TRP A 75 2.66 7.04 -7.45
N CYS A 76 1.69 7.82 -6.98
CA CYS A 76 0.52 8.18 -7.78
C CYS A 76 0.88 9.10 -8.95
N ILE A 77 1.77 10.07 -8.72
CA ILE A 77 2.24 10.97 -9.77
C ILE A 77 3.26 10.29 -10.70
N ALA A 78 4.11 9.40 -10.17
CA ALA A 78 5.11 8.69 -10.97
C ALA A 78 4.50 7.62 -11.90
N ALA A 79 3.44 6.93 -11.44
CA ALA A 79 2.73 5.91 -12.20
C ALA A 79 1.63 6.48 -13.12
N GLY A 80 1.22 7.74 -12.92
CA GLY A 80 0.14 8.37 -13.66
C GLY A 80 0.46 8.62 -15.15
N PRO A 81 -0.57 8.75 -16.00
CA PRO A 81 -0.41 9.08 -17.42
C PRO A 81 0.11 10.51 -17.64
N SER A 82 0.00 11.38 -16.64
CA SER A 82 0.35 12.80 -16.69
C SER A 82 1.72 13.08 -16.06
N ARG A 83 2.78 12.39 -16.50
CA ARG A 83 4.14 12.58 -15.97
C ARG A 83 4.67 14.00 -16.11
N ASN A 84 4.17 14.74 -17.11
CA ASN A 84 4.64 16.06 -17.45
C ASN A 84 3.64 17.17 -17.11
N SER A 85 2.42 16.82 -16.70
CA SER A 85 1.32 17.75 -16.45
C SER A 85 0.57 17.46 -15.15
N CYS A 86 0.16 18.51 -14.45
CA CYS A 86 -0.55 18.35 -13.18
C CYS A 86 -1.96 17.78 -13.45
N PRO A 87 -2.41 16.72 -12.77
CA PRO A 87 -3.74 16.14 -13.03
C PRO A 87 -4.89 17.05 -12.60
N ILE A 88 -4.63 18.09 -11.80
CA ILE A 88 -5.65 19.04 -11.32
C ILE A 88 -5.74 20.27 -12.21
N CYS A 89 -4.60 20.87 -12.57
CA CYS A 89 -4.56 22.14 -13.31
C CYS A 89 -3.90 22.06 -14.69
N ALA A 90 -3.49 20.87 -15.13
CA ALA A 90 -2.80 20.62 -16.39
C ALA A 90 -1.53 21.48 -16.63
N SER A 91 -0.97 22.08 -15.58
CA SER A 91 0.23 22.91 -15.69
C SER A 91 1.43 22.09 -16.13
N THR A 92 2.22 22.63 -17.07
CA THR A 92 3.49 22.06 -17.54
C THR A 92 4.59 23.13 -17.35
N PRO A 93 5.83 22.77 -17.00
CA PRO A 93 6.33 21.42 -16.66
C PRO A 93 6.02 20.98 -15.22
N CYS A 94 5.72 19.69 -15.01
CA CYS A 94 5.63 19.10 -13.67
C CYS A 94 7.01 18.86 -13.05
N THR A 95 7.56 19.87 -12.38
CA THR A 95 8.67 19.67 -11.45
C THR A 95 8.14 19.27 -10.08
N LEU A 96 8.59 18.10 -9.61
CA LEU A 96 8.16 17.52 -8.34
C LEU A 96 9.18 17.85 -7.26
N ARG A 97 8.70 18.32 -6.13
CA ARG A 97 9.51 18.58 -4.94
C ARG A 97 8.96 17.79 -3.77
N PRO A 98 9.81 17.12 -2.97
CA PRO A 98 9.34 16.46 -1.76
C PRO A 98 8.79 17.51 -0.78
N ALA A 99 7.57 17.30 -0.29
CA ALA A 99 6.98 18.15 0.73
C ALA A 99 7.86 18.10 1.99
N ARG A 100 8.50 19.22 2.34
CA ARG A 100 9.38 19.29 3.52
C ARG A 100 8.53 19.58 4.76
N GLY A 101 8.33 18.55 5.58
CA GLY A 101 7.64 18.65 6.87
C GLY A 101 6.12 18.74 6.73
N ASN A 102 5.44 18.62 7.87
CA ASN A 102 3.99 18.49 8.04
C ASN A 102 3.19 19.75 7.62
N ARG A 103 3.43 20.28 6.42
CA ARG A 103 2.65 21.37 5.84
C ARG A 103 1.37 20.80 5.24
N ILE A 104 0.42 20.60 6.14
CA ILE A 104 -1.00 20.50 5.81
C ILE A 104 -1.36 21.86 5.20
N PHE A 105 -1.64 21.87 3.90
CA PHE A 105 -1.91 23.12 3.17
C PHE A 105 -3.26 23.70 3.60
N PRO A 106 -3.35 25.00 3.89
CA PRO A 106 -4.64 25.67 3.96
C PRO A 106 -5.23 25.78 2.54
N ARG A 107 -6.51 25.40 2.40
CA ARG A 107 -7.33 25.66 1.21
C ARG A 107 -7.51 27.16 0.99
N GLU A 108 -7.24 27.66 -0.21
CA GLU A 108 -7.85 28.86 -0.78
C GLU A 108 -8.79 28.49 -1.95
#